data_AF-A0A3A9UX99-F1
#
_entry.id   AF-A0A3A9UX99-F1
#
_cell.length_a   1.000
_cell.length_b   1.000
_cell.length_c   1.000
_cell.angle_alpha   90.00
_cell.angle_beta   90.00
_cell.angle_gamma   90.00
#
_symmetry.space_group_name_H-M   'P 1'
#
loop_
_entity.id
_entity.type
_entity.pdbx_description
1 polymer ?
#
loop_
_entity_poly.entity_id
_entity_poly.type
_entity_poly.pdbx_seq_one_letter_code
_entity_poly.pdbx_strand_id
1 'polypeptide(L)'
;MSIVGHVKRFWRFHSLIIGAFGICALTLGCAVQEPSYYEGTWVVTKAYNVGISAHSTADSEQFLGRSVTYDKETAKLDQDLCESPVYTSQEMSASDFYATFGTSPSSLDFSDDKITQVSLACSDNEAIIGSTLIFQENINTYTLVDGTFLKLEKTL
;
A
#
# COMPACT_ATOMS: atom_id res chain seq x y z
N MET A 1 -19.56 -75.01 -14.91
CA MET A 1 -19.62 -73.98 -13.86
C MET A 1 -18.95 -72.71 -14.37
N SER A 2 -19.76 -71.67 -14.54
CA SER A 2 -19.44 -70.40 -15.19
C SER A 2 -19.19 -69.33 -14.13
N ILE A 3 -17.92 -69.08 -13.77
CA ILE A 3 -17.56 -68.02 -12.81
C ILE A 3 -16.32 -67.21 -13.27
N VAL A 4 -15.46 -67.75 -14.14
CA VAL A 4 -14.15 -67.12 -14.44
C VAL A 4 -14.23 -66.03 -15.53
N GLY A 5 -15.31 -65.98 -16.32
CA GLY A 5 -15.46 -65.04 -17.44
C GLY A 5 -15.86 -63.59 -17.06
N HIS A 6 -16.48 -63.39 -15.90
CA HIS A 6 -17.06 -62.08 -15.52
C HIS A 6 -16.06 -61.14 -14.83
N VAL A 7 -15.01 -61.66 -14.20
CA VAL A 7 -14.08 -60.85 -13.39
C VAL A 7 -13.13 -60.02 -14.27
N LYS A 8 -12.71 -60.53 -15.42
CA LYS A 8 -11.78 -59.82 -16.33
C LYS A 8 -12.40 -58.62 -17.06
N ARG A 9 -13.74 -58.55 -17.16
CA ARG A 9 -14.43 -57.45 -17.86
C ARG A 9 -14.66 -56.24 -16.96
N PHE A 10 -14.79 -56.45 -15.65
CA PHE A 10 -15.01 -55.36 -14.69
C PHE A 10 -13.74 -54.51 -14.47
N TRP A 11 -12.56 -55.12 -14.56
CA TRP A 11 -11.28 -54.45 -14.35
C TRP A 11 -10.82 -53.58 -15.53
N ARG A 12 -11.33 -53.83 -16.74
CA ARG A 12 -11.03 -53.01 -17.93
C ARG A 12 -11.83 -51.70 -17.99
N PHE A 13 -12.99 -51.63 -17.32
CA PHE A 13 -13.79 -50.41 -17.27
C PHE A 13 -13.34 -49.43 -16.17
N HIS A 14 -12.60 -49.90 -15.17
CA HIS A 14 -12.07 -49.02 -14.11
C HIS A 14 -10.74 -48.35 -14.49
N SER A 15 -9.98 -48.90 -15.45
CA SER A 15 -8.76 -48.22 -15.97
C SER A 15 -9.05 -46.97 -16.81
N LEU A 16 -10.30 -46.74 -17.23
CA LEU A 16 -10.67 -45.53 -17.99
C LEU A 16 -11.22 -44.40 -17.11
N ILE A 17 -11.50 -44.64 -15.83
CA ILE A 17 -12.03 -43.60 -14.93
C ILE A 17 -10.91 -42.92 -14.12
N ILE A 18 -9.76 -43.60 -13.92
CA ILE A 18 -8.63 -43.04 -13.17
C ILE A 18 -7.80 -42.04 -14.03
N GLY A 19 -7.97 -42.05 -15.35
CA GLY A 19 -7.29 -41.11 -16.25
C GLY A 19 -7.94 -39.74 -16.41
N ALA A 20 -9.16 -39.53 -15.90
CA ALA A 20 -9.93 -38.29 -16.12
C ALA A 20 -10.09 -37.40 -14.88
N PHE A 21 -9.65 -37.85 -13.69
CA PHE A 21 -9.73 -37.08 -12.45
C PHE A 21 -8.38 -36.46 -12.01
N GLY A 22 -7.40 -36.40 -12.92
CA GLY A 22 -6.06 -35.86 -12.64
C GLY A 22 -5.84 -34.41 -13.07
N ILE A 23 -6.84 -33.73 -13.64
CA ILE A 23 -6.66 -32.39 -14.23
C ILE A 23 -7.89 -31.51 -13.91
N CYS A 24 -8.20 -31.30 -12.63
CA CYS A 24 -9.21 -30.31 -12.21
C CYS A 24 -8.89 -29.67 -10.85
N ALA A 25 -7.63 -29.69 -10.42
CA ALA A 25 -7.19 -29.03 -9.18
C ALA A 25 -6.23 -27.85 -9.42
N LEU A 26 -6.10 -27.38 -10.66
CA LEU A 26 -5.68 -26.00 -10.92
C LEU A 26 -6.94 -25.15 -10.93
N THR A 27 -7.63 -25.11 -9.78
CA THR A 27 -8.56 -24.04 -9.50
C THR A 27 -7.78 -22.76 -9.68
N LEU A 28 -8.17 -21.99 -10.69
CA LEU A 28 -7.86 -20.59 -10.91
C LEU A 28 -8.24 -19.82 -9.65
N GLY A 29 -7.47 -19.99 -8.56
CA GLY A 29 -7.40 -18.97 -7.55
C GLY A 29 -6.86 -17.78 -8.32
N CYS A 30 -7.73 -16.82 -8.64
CA CYS A 30 -7.27 -15.47 -8.88
C CYS A 30 -6.32 -15.20 -7.73
N ALA A 31 -5.03 -15.11 -8.01
CA ALA A 31 -4.08 -14.59 -7.05
C ALA A 31 -4.49 -13.13 -6.89
N VAL A 32 -5.47 -12.91 -6.01
CA VAL A 32 -5.87 -11.58 -5.58
C VAL A 32 -4.65 -11.11 -4.81
N GLN A 33 -3.82 -10.36 -5.51
CA GLN A 33 -2.72 -9.66 -4.89
C GLN A 33 -3.39 -8.62 -3.99
N GLU A 34 -3.32 -8.85 -2.68
CA GLU A 34 -3.78 -7.86 -1.71
C GLU A 34 -3.04 -6.55 -1.97
N PRO A 35 -3.77 -5.42 -2.08
CA PRO A 35 -3.15 -4.12 -2.26
C PRO A 35 -2.14 -3.86 -1.16
N SER A 36 -1.04 -3.18 -1.49
CA SER A 36 -0.11 -2.70 -0.47
C SER A 36 -0.87 -1.78 0.50
N TYR A 37 -0.45 -1.72 1.77
CA TYR A 37 -1.15 -0.95 2.80
C TYR A 37 -1.35 0.54 2.44
N TYR A 38 -0.43 1.12 1.65
CA TYR A 38 -0.48 2.49 1.17
C TYR A 38 -1.39 2.69 -0.05
N GLU A 39 -1.69 1.63 -0.82
CA GLU A 39 -2.55 1.71 -2.01
C GLU A 39 -3.97 2.12 -1.64
N GLY A 40 -4.62 2.91 -2.48
CA GLY A 40 -5.95 3.46 -2.26
C GLY A 40 -5.97 4.99 -2.28
N THR A 41 -7.14 5.56 -1.99
CA THR A 41 -7.35 7.01 -1.95
C THR A 41 -7.29 7.51 -0.52
N TRP A 42 -6.61 8.63 -0.33
CA TRP A 42 -6.40 9.28 0.95
C TRP A 42 -6.78 10.75 0.84
N VAL A 43 -7.32 11.31 1.92
CA VAL A 43 -7.73 12.72 1.99
C VAL A 43 -6.96 13.41 3.10
N VAL A 44 -6.51 14.63 2.83
CA VAL A 44 -5.87 15.48 3.83
C VAL A 44 -6.93 16.00 4.80
N THR A 45 -6.82 15.63 6.08
CA THR A 45 -7.81 16.02 7.11
C THR A 45 -7.29 17.05 8.09
N LYS A 46 -5.97 17.15 8.26
CA LYS A 46 -5.30 18.12 9.15
C LYS A 46 -3.92 18.47 8.61
N ALA A 47 -3.41 19.64 9.02
CA ALA A 47 -2.06 20.07 8.74
C ALA A 47 -1.32 20.43 10.04
N TYR A 48 -0.05 20.09 10.11
CA TYR A 48 0.81 20.27 11.27
C TYR A 48 2.12 20.95 10.85
N ASN A 49 2.31 22.19 11.31
CA ASN A 49 3.55 22.95 11.16
C ASN A 49 4.47 22.68 12.35
N VAL A 50 4.94 21.44 12.48
CA VAL A 50 5.87 21.03 13.54
C VAL A 50 7.30 21.02 13.00
N GLY A 51 8.27 21.48 13.80
CA GLY A 51 9.65 21.65 13.35
C GLY A 51 9.82 22.87 12.44
N ILE A 52 10.61 22.71 11.36
CA ILE A 52 10.87 23.78 10.38
C ILE A 52 9.91 23.58 9.20
N SER A 53 8.89 24.43 9.07
CA SER A 53 7.99 24.46 7.91
C SER A 53 8.19 25.74 7.09
N ALA A 54 8.17 25.62 5.76
CA ALA A 54 8.17 26.79 4.87
C ALA A 54 6.80 27.49 4.83
N HIS A 55 5.73 26.72 5.01
CA HIS A 55 4.36 27.22 5.02
C HIS A 55 3.97 27.84 6.36
N SER A 56 3.14 28.88 6.30
CA SER A 56 2.36 29.34 7.45
C SER A 56 1.17 28.39 7.69
N THR A 57 0.56 28.46 8.87
CA THR A 57 -0.65 27.68 9.17
C THR A 57 -1.76 27.92 8.14
N ALA A 58 -1.95 29.17 7.71
CA ALA A 58 -2.97 29.52 6.72
C ALA A 58 -2.68 28.92 5.33
N ASP A 59 -1.40 28.83 4.94
CA ASP A 59 -1.01 28.19 3.68
C ASP A 59 -1.21 26.67 3.77
N SER A 60 -0.87 26.08 4.92
CA SER A 60 -1.04 24.65 5.18
C SER A 60 -2.51 24.21 5.19
N GLU A 61 -3.43 25.07 5.61
CA GLU A 61 -4.87 24.77 5.59
C GLU A 61 -5.46 24.71 4.18
N GLN A 62 -4.80 25.29 3.17
CA GLN A 62 -5.22 25.17 1.76
C GLN A 62 -5.13 23.73 1.24
N PHE A 63 -4.40 22.86 1.95
CA PHE A 63 -4.30 21.45 1.59
C PHE A 63 -5.49 20.61 2.07
N LEU A 64 -6.30 21.11 3.01
CA LEU A 64 -7.40 20.34 3.59
C LEU A 64 -8.43 19.94 2.53
N GLY A 65 -8.85 18.67 2.56
CA GLY A 65 -9.81 18.10 1.61
C GLY A 65 -9.21 17.69 0.26
N ARG A 66 -7.94 18.03 -0.03
CA ARG A 66 -7.23 17.49 -1.20
C ARG A 66 -7.01 15.99 -1.01
N SER A 67 -6.92 15.28 -2.12
CA SER A 67 -6.78 13.83 -2.13
C SER A 67 -5.55 13.38 -2.90
N VAL A 68 -4.96 12.29 -2.44
CA VAL A 68 -3.94 11.54 -3.17
C VAL A 68 -4.42 10.12 -3.39
N THR A 69 -4.11 9.53 -4.53
CA THR A 69 -4.43 8.14 -4.86
C THR A 69 -3.16 7.41 -5.22
N TYR A 70 -2.90 6.29 -4.54
CA TYR A 70 -1.77 5.43 -4.80
C TYR A 70 -2.26 4.11 -5.40
N ASP A 71 -1.69 3.76 -6.55
CA ASP A 71 -1.88 2.48 -7.20
C ASP A 71 -0.52 1.98 -7.71
N LYS A 72 -0.44 0.69 -8.04
CA LYS A 72 0.77 0.05 -8.54
C LYS A 72 1.18 0.57 -9.92
N GLU A 73 0.20 0.89 -10.77
CA GLU A 73 0.42 1.33 -12.15
C GLU A 73 0.43 2.85 -12.28
N THR A 74 -0.36 3.54 -11.45
CA THR A 74 -0.45 5.01 -11.49
C THR A 74 -0.53 5.59 -10.08
N ALA A 75 -0.17 6.86 -9.93
CA ALA A 75 -0.50 7.61 -8.72
C ALA A 75 -1.03 8.99 -9.10
N LYS A 76 -2.07 9.45 -8.42
CA LYS A 76 -2.59 10.80 -8.56
C LYS A 76 -2.24 11.59 -7.32
N LEU A 77 -1.29 12.50 -7.46
CA LEU A 77 -0.76 13.33 -6.40
C LEU A 77 -1.42 14.71 -6.50
N ASP A 78 -2.59 14.85 -5.89
CA ASP A 78 -3.49 15.98 -6.08
C ASP A 78 -3.90 16.19 -7.56
N GLN A 79 -3.33 17.17 -8.27
CA GLN A 79 -3.60 17.43 -9.68
C GLN A 79 -2.61 16.72 -10.61
N ASP A 80 -1.49 16.23 -10.08
CA ASP A 80 -0.42 15.65 -10.88
C ASP A 80 -0.61 14.13 -11.04
N LEU A 81 -0.44 13.64 -12.26
CA LEU A 81 -0.50 12.22 -12.58
C LEU A 81 0.91 11.66 -12.72
N CYS A 82 1.21 10.63 -11.95
CA CYS A 82 2.38 9.80 -12.07
C CYS A 82 2.02 8.52 -12.82
N GLU A 83 2.43 8.41 -14.09
CA GLU A 83 2.08 7.28 -14.96
C GLU A 83 2.91 6.01 -14.68
N SER A 84 3.96 6.12 -13.87
CA SER A 84 4.85 5.00 -13.54
C SER A 84 5.50 5.22 -12.17
N PRO A 85 4.72 5.08 -11.07
CA PRO A 85 5.23 5.30 -9.73
C PRO A 85 6.19 4.17 -9.31
N VAL A 86 7.28 4.55 -8.63
CA VAL A 86 8.20 3.61 -8.01
C VAL A 86 8.20 3.83 -6.50
N TYR A 87 7.72 2.84 -5.76
CA TYR A 87 7.61 2.89 -4.31
C TYR A 87 8.81 2.23 -3.64
N THR A 88 9.41 2.91 -2.65
CA THR A 88 10.47 2.38 -1.79
C THR A 88 10.07 2.55 -0.33
N SER A 89 10.13 1.48 0.45
CA SER A 89 9.75 1.49 1.87
C SER A 89 10.96 1.31 2.76
N GLN A 90 11.02 2.05 3.86
CA GLN A 90 12.02 1.88 4.91
C GLN A 90 11.39 2.05 6.29
N GLU A 91 11.82 1.22 7.24
CA GLU A 91 11.51 1.42 8.66
C GLU A 91 12.47 2.46 9.25
N MET A 92 11.98 3.24 10.20
CA MET A 92 12.73 4.27 10.89
C MET A 92 12.47 4.22 12.39
N SER A 93 13.55 4.40 13.16
CA SER A 93 13.48 4.59 14.60
C SER A 93 13.06 6.03 14.94
N ALA A 94 12.68 6.28 16.19
CA ALA A 94 12.39 7.64 16.66
C ALA A 94 13.59 8.59 16.50
N SER A 95 14.82 8.09 16.67
CA SER A 95 16.04 8.88 16.45
C SER A 95 16.27 9.20 14.97
N ASP A 96 16.02 8.25 14.08
CA ASP A 96 16.15 8.49 12.62
C ASP A 96 15.08 9.47 12.14
N PHE A 97 13.87 9.37 12.68
CA PHE A 97 12.77 10.30 12.43
C PHE A 97 13.16 11.72 12.82
N TYR A 98 13.64 11.92 14.05
CA TYR A 98 14.08 13.24 14.52
C TYR A 98 15.25 13.79 13.68
N ALA A 99 16.23 12.94 13.35
CA ALA A 99 17.35 13.36 12.50
C ALA A 99 16.90 13.79 11.09
N THR A 100 15.87 13.13 10.55
CA THR A 100 15.34 13.40 9.20
C THR A 100 14.43 14.63 9.17
N PHE A 101 13.54 14.76 10.15
CA PHE A 101 12.45 15.75 10.11
C PHE A 101 12.60 16.89 11.12
N GLY A 102 13.56 16.82 12.04
CA GLY A 102 13.79 17.86 13.05
C GLY A 102 12.68 17.99 14.11
N THR A 103 11.78 17.00 14.22
CA THR A 103 10.72 16.95 15.22
C THR A 103 10.57 15.54 15.79
N SER A 104 10.02 15.42 17.01
CA SER A 104 9.76 14.10 17.61
C SER A 104 8.55 13.43 16.98
N PRO A 105 8.52 12.09 16.84
CA PRO A 105 7.33 11.38 16.39
C PRO A 105 6.07 11.69 17.22
N SER A 106 6.25 11.84 18.53
CA SER A 106 5.15 12.15 19.47
C SER A 106 4.45 13.49 19.19
N SER A 107 5.10 14.43 18.49
CA SER A 107 4.46 15.69 18.06
C SER A 107 3.37 15.48 17.00
N LEU A 108 3.37 14.29 16.37
CA LEU A 108 2.41 13.84 15.36
C LEU A 108 1.58 12.65 15.85
N ASP A 109 1.52 12.47 17.17
CA ASP A 109 0.78 11.39 17.82
C ASP A 109 1.22 9.97 17.39
N PHE A 110 2.49 9.80 16.98
CA PHE A 110 3.09 8.47 16.83
C PHE A 110 3.54 7.90 18.18
N SER A 111 3.45 6.58 18.34
CA SER A 111 4.05 5.85 19.48
C SER A 111 5.55 5.67 19.28
N ASP A 112 6.23 5.12 20.30
CA ASP A 112 7.65 4.76 20.25
C ASP A 112 7.93 3.50 19.39
N ASP A 113 6.89 2.92 18.78
CA ASP A 113 7.04 1.80 17.86
C ASP A 113 7.66 2.23 16.52
N LYS A 114 7.94 1.26 15.65
CA LYS A 114 8.52 1.53 14.33
C LYS A 114 7.58 2.38 13.48
N ILE A 115 8.15 3.40 12.85
CA ILE A 115 7.49 4.22 11.84
C ILE A 115 8.03 3.76 10.49
N THR A 116 7.19 3.74 9.47
CA THR A 116 7.63 3.38 8.14
C THR A 116 7.41 4.55 7.19
N GLN A 117 8.45 4.85 6.41
CA GLN A 117 8.39 5.82 5.34
C GLN A 117 8.29 5.07 4.02
N VAL A 118 7.32 5.48 3.19
CA VAL A 118 7.23 5.10 1.79
C VAL A 118 7.54 6.32 0.95
N SER A 119 8.59 6.23 0.13
CA SER A 119 8.92 7.24 -0.86
C SER A 119 8.41 6.78 -2.22
N LEU A 120 7.74 7.68 -2.94
CA LEU A 120 7.26 7.52 -4.29
C LEU A 120 8.10 8.40 -5.21
N ALA A 121 8.75 7.78 -6.19
CA ALA A 121 9.44 8.47 -7.27
C ALA A 121 8.63 8.35 -8.57
N CYS A 122 8.55 9.45 -9.33
CA CYS A 122 7.98 9.49 -10.67
C CYS A 122 9.09 9.72 -11.69
N SER A 123 8.95 9.15 -12.89
CA SER A 123 9.93 9.23 -13.98
C SER A 123 10.31 10.66 -14.38
N ASP A 124 9.38 11.61 -14.22
CA ASP A 124 9.44 12.88 -14.95
C ASP A 124 9.68 14.14 -14.12
N ASN A 125 9.48 14.18 -12.79
CA ASN A 125 9.91 15.34 -11.98
C ASN A 125 9.75 15.27 -10.45
N GLU A 126 10.18 16.38 -9.83
CA GLU A 126 10.20 16.89 -8.44
C GLU A 126 9.18 16.34 -7.42
N ALA A 127 9.55 16.46 -6.15
CA ALA A 127 8.75 16.05 -5.00
C ALA A 127 7.39 16.79 -4.96
N ILE A 128 6.32 16.08 -5.32
CA ILE A 128 4.93 16.54 -5.25
C ILE A 128 4.36 16.17 -3.87
N ILE A 129 3.26 16.83 -3.45
CA ILE A 129 2.42 16.36 -2.34
C ILE A 129 2.13 14.86 -2.48
N GLY A 130 2.29 14.09 -1.41
CA GLY A 130 2.06 12.65 -1.46
C GLY A 130 3.24 11.83 -1.98
N SER A 131 4.36 12.44 -2.40
CA SER A 131 5.59 11.71 -2.76
C SER A 131 6.24 11.00 -1.57
N THR A 132 5.96 11.45 -0.34
CA THR A 132 6.38 10.78 0.89
C THR A 132 5.14 10.43 1.69
N LEU A 133 5.04 9.18 2.11
CA LEU A 133 4.11 8.71 3.14
C LEU A 133 4.90 8.33 4.38
N ILE A 134 4.42 8.75 5.52
CA ILE A 134 4.96 8.40 6.83
C ILE A 134 3.80 7.80 7.60
N PHE A 135 3.89 6.52 7.92
CA PHE A 135 2.80 5.81 8.56
C PHE A 135 3.27 4.96 9.73
N GLN A 136 2.37 4.78 10.67
CA GLN A 136 2.45 3.78 11.71
C GLN A 136 1.11 3.06 11.74
N GLU A 137 1.16 1.75 11.61
CA GLU A 137 -0.04 0.92 11.45
C GLU A 137 -1.04 1.17 12.59
N ASN A 138 -2.31 1.36 12.24
CA ASN A 138 -3.41 1.63 13.18
C ASN A 138 -3.28 2.91 14.03
N ILE A 139 -2.34 3.81 13.71
CA ILE A 139 -2.11 5.05 14.45
C ILE A 139 -2.37 6.26 13.56
N ASN A 140 -1.42 6.64 12.71
CA ASN A 140 -1.52 7.82 11.87
C ASN A 140 -0.78 7.62 10.55
N THR A 141 -1.20 8.36 9.53
CA THR A 141 -0.52 8.46 8.24
C THR A 141 -0.39 9.94 7.89
N TYR A 142 0.78 10.34 7.40
CA TYR A 142 1.08 11.69 6.96
C TYR A 142 1.75 11.69 5.61
N THR A 143 1.58 12.78 4.87
CA THR A 143 2.51 13.19 3.82
C THR A 143 3.22 14.48 4.21
N LEU A 144 4.32 14.80 3.53
CA LEU A 144 5.17 15.95 3.82
C LEU A 144 5.19 16.89 2.62
N VAL A 145 4.95 18.17 2.85
CA VAL A 145 5.10 19.24 1.85
C VAL A 145 5.80 20.43 2.50
N ASP A 146 7.03 20.71 2.06
CA ASP A 146 7.87 21.81 2.56
C ASP A 146 7.92 21.92 4.10
N GLY A 147 8.15 20.78 4.75
CA GLY A 147 8.21 20.66 6.22
C GLY A 147 6.85 20.68 6.92
N THR A 148 5.75 20.77 6.18
CA THR A 148 4.39 20.63 6.72
C THR A 148 3.95 19.18 6.67
N PHE A 149 3.57 18.62 7.82
CA PHE A 149 2.97 17.30 7.89
C PHE A 149 1.47 17.39 7.66
N LEU A 150 0.99 16.75 6.60
CA LEU A 150 -0.42 16.69 6.23
C LEU A 150 -0.97 15.32 6.63
N LYS A 151 -1.89 15.28 7.60
CA LYS A 151 -2.52 14.03 8.04
C LYS A 151 -3.42 13.50 6.94
N LEU A 152 -3.23 12.23 6.61
CA LEU A 152 -3.99 11.51 5.61
C LEU A 152 -4.90 10.48 6.26
N GLU A 153 -6.16 10.46 5.83
CA GLU A 153 -7.11 9.41 6.20
C GLU A 153 -7.59 8.69 4.93
N LYS A 154 -7.57 7.36 4.98
CA LYS A 154 -7.95 6.52 3.85
C LYS A 154 -9.46 6.59 3.64
N THR A 155 -9.90 6.82 2.42
CA THR A 155 -11.32 6.74 2.06
C THR A 155 -11.72 5.28 1.90
N LEU A 156 -12.85 4.91 2.49
CA LEU A 156 -13.46 3.57 2.36
C LEU A 156 -13.98 3.30 0.95
#